data_AF-A0A178MMK2-F1
#
_entry.id   AF-A0A178MMK2-F1
#
_cell.length_a   1.000
_cell.length_b   1.000
_cell.length_c   1.000
_cell.angle_alpha   90.00
_cell.angle_beta   90.00
_cell.angle_gamma   90.00
#
_symmetry.space_group_name_H-M   'P 1'
#
loop_
_entity.id
_entity.type
_entity.pdbx_description
1 polymer ?
#
loop_
_entity_poly.entity_id
_entity_poly.type
_entity_poly.pdbx_seq_one_letter_code
_entity_poly.pdbx_strand_id
1 'polypeptide(L)'
;MTETIWFAALGLLKLAGAALRHPSRRFVLWALAAVVLLGFPVAMLVISKIDDNPDFASPAVNGGRSRAVAVSAALITRELEGSRWRANDPFFLPGGWLRDMPAFQLGLVGGLAKLSAAMVAERGPGYGSLGPDSDLNNAAGLLKYPGTVWKFDTRTTWLPTASAEKQYRNAQRSLDRYNDYLAAGTASFERRAESLAVVLEAVIRELDDCTAAIDHHLALDPSPLLDFGVNKVFYGNKGRLYAHSIVLRELGRDFEAVLAERRQAEAWTRMVEQIAVAARLRPWMVWSGQPDSSLLPNHLTAQGYLTLRARMQAAELLAGLNIRKP
;
A
#
# COMPACT_ATOMS: atom_id res chain seq x y z
N MET A 1 6.09 28.56 37.48
CA MET A 1 6.47 27.32 36.78
C MET A 1 7.27 27.54 35.49
N THR A 2 7.37 28.79 34.99
CA THR A 2 8.08 29.16 33.76
C THR A 2 9.58 29.39 33.98
N GLU A 3 10.02 29.93 35.13
CA GLU A 3 11.44 30.23 35.35
C GLU A 3 12.34 29.00 35.55
N THR A 4 11.84 27.94 36.18
CA THR A 4 12.60 26.70 36.42
C THR A 4 12.96 25.96 35.13
N ILE A 5 12.13 26.07 34.08
CA ILE A 5 12.39 25.47 32.77
C ILE A 5 13.48 26.23 32.02
N TRP A 6 13.50 27.57 32.14
CA TRP A 6 14.53 28.43 31.56
C TRP A 6 15.92 28.17 32.18
N PHE A 7 16.01 28.01 33.51
CA PHE A 7 17.28 27.68 34.17
C PHE A 7 17.80 26.28 33.82
N ALA A 8 16.91 25.29 33.65
CA ALA A 8 17.28 23.94 33.22
C ALA A 8 17.79 23.92 31.76
N ALA A 9 17.15 24.68 30.86
CA ALA A 9 17.59 24.83 29.47
C ALA A 9 18.93 25.56 29.36
N LEU A 10 19.15 26.61 30.16
CA LEU A 10 20.44 27.30 30.28
C LEU A 10 21.54 26.41 30.87
N GLY A 11 21.19 25.53 31.82
CA GLY A 11 22.11 24.53 32.39
C GLY A 11 22.55 23.49 31.35
N LEU A 12 21.62 22.99 30.54
CA LEU A 12 21.90 22.07 29.43
C LEU A 12 22.75 22.74 28.33
N LEU A 13 22.47 24.00 27.98
CA LEU A 13 23.27 24.78 27.03
C LEU A 13 24.69 25.06 27.56
N LYS A 14 24.84 25.32 28.87
CA LYS A 14 26.15 25.49 29.51
C LYS A 14 26.95 24.19 29.58
N LEU A 15 26.29 23.05 29.84
CA LEU A 15 26.92 21.72 29.81
C LEU A 15 27.32 21.30 28.39
N ALA A 16 26.48 21.56 27.39
CA ALA A 16 26.83 21.39 25.99
C ALA A 16 28.01 22.29 25.60
N GLY A 17 27.96 23.58 25.99
CA GLY A 17 29.04 24.54 25.79
C GLY A 17 30.35 24.15 26.49
N ALA A 18 30.30 23.49 27.64
CA ALA A 18 31.47 23.01 28.38
C ALA A 18 32.05 21.70 27.79
N ALA A 19 31.20 20.79 27.30
CA ALA A 19 31.66 19.63 26.50
C ALA A 19 32.36 20.09 25.21
N LEU A 20 31.88 21.19 24.64
CA LEU A 20 32.47 21.94 23.54
C LEU A 20 33.69 22.80 23.95
N ARG A 21 34.33 22.68 25.14
CA ARG A 21 35.55 23.48 25.44
C ARG A 21 36.87 22.74 25.20
N HIS A 22 36.87 21.41 25.18
CA HIS A 22 38.08 20.62 24.92
C HIS A 22 38.20 20.24 23.42
N PRO A 23 39.34 20.52 22.76
CA PRO A 23 39.51 20.27 21.32
C PRO A 23 39.31 18.79 20.94
N SER A 24 39.69 17.85 21.82
CA SER A 24 39.47 16.42 21.63
C SER A 24 37.99 15.99 21.72
N ARG A 25 37.19 16.62 22.58
CA ARG A 25 35.74 16.34 22.71
C ARG A 25 34.94 16.95 21.56
N ARG A 26 35.36 18.12 21.06
CA ARG A 26 34.83 18.69 19.81
C ARG A 26 35.05 17.75 18.64
N PHE A 27 36.27 17.22 18.49
CA PHE A 27 36.61 16.29 17.42
C PHE A 27 35.74 15.02 17.48
N VAL A 28 35.54 14.44 18.66
CA VAL A 28 34.65 13.27 18.83
C VAL A 28 33.19 13.59 18.50
N LEU A 29 32.67 14.74 18.91
CA LEU A 29 31.31 15.18 18.57
C LEU A 29 31.15 15.44 17.07
N TRP A 30 32.14 16.07 16.42
CA TRP A 30 32.14 16.29 14.98
C TRP A 30 32.28 14.99 14.20
N ALA A 31 33.10 14.05 14.67
CA ALA A 31 33.23 12.72 14.07
C ALA A 31 31.92 11.94 14.20
N LEU A 32 31.26 11.96 15.37
CA LEU A 32 29.95 11.34 15.57
C LEU A 32 28.88 11.99 14.68
N ALA A 33 28.85 13.33 14.62
CA ALA A 33 27.93 14.06 13.77
C ALA A 33 28.17 13.74 12.29
N ALA A 34 29.42 13.63 11.84
CA ALA A 34 29.76 13.23 10.47
C ALA A 34 29.34 11.78 10.18
N VAL A 35 29.55 10.85 11.12
CA VAL A 35 29.09 9.45 10.99
C VAL A 35 27.58 9.39 10.88
N VAL A 36 26.83 10.17 11.67
CA VAL A 36 25.38 10.24 11.56
C VAL A 36 24.98 10.90 10.23
N LEU A 37 25.57 12.04 9.88
CA LEU A 37 25.18 12.82 8.70
C LEU A 37 25.52 12.12 7.38
N LEU A 38 26.58 11.31 7.34
CA LEU A 38 26.95 10.50 6.18
C LEU A 38 26.31 9.10 6.22
N GLY A 39 26.25 8.48 7.39
CA GLY A 39 25.68 7.15 7.56
C GLY A 39 24.17 7.11 7.39
N PHE A 40 23.46 8.19 7.75
CA PHE A 40 22.00 8.26 7.66
C PHE A 40 21.50 8.27 6.20
N PRO A 41 22.04 9.08 5.26
CA PRO A 41 21.72 8.96 3.84
C PRO A 41 22.08 7.60 3.22
N VAL A 42 23.23 7.03 3.58
CA VAL A 42 23.62 5.69 3.11
C VAL A 42 22.62 4.64 3.60
N ALA A 43 22.24 4.70 4.88
CA ALA A 43 21.20 3.83 5.42
C ALA A 43 19.88 4.01 4.67
N MET A 44 19.46 5.25 4.39
CA MET A 44 18.27 5.57 3.59
C MET A 44 18.31 4.92 2.21
N LEU A 45 19.43 4.98 1.49
CA LEU A 45 19.59 4.36 0.17
C LEU A 45 19.51 2.83 0.21
N VAL A 46 20.03 2.21 1.27
CA VAL A 46 19.96 0.75 1.44
C VAL A 46 18.54 0.29 1.71
N ILE A 47 17.78 1.06 2.51
CA ILE A 47 16.44 0.67 2.97
C ILE A 47 15.32 1.10 2.03
N SER A 48 15.52 2.05 1.11
CA SER A 48 14.48 2.62 0.24
C SER A 48 13.97 1.69 -0.88
N LYS A 49 14.35 0.41 -0.84
CA LYS A 49 14.02 -0.56 -1.90
C LYS A 49 12.53 -0.89 -1.87
N ILE A 50 11.85 -0.52 -2.95
CA ILE A 50 10.47 -0.93 -3.23
C ILE A 50 10.51 -2.31 -3.87
N ASP A 51 9.78 -3.26 -3.28
CA ASP A 51 9.57 -4.58 -3.86
C ASP A 51 8.29 -4.55 -4.73
N ASP A 52 8.49 -4.34 -6.03
CA ASP A 52 7.44 -4.32 -7.06
C ASP A 52 7.56 -5.49 -8.05
N ASN A 53 8.06 -6.65 -7.59
CA ASN A 53 8.23 -7.83 -8.42
C ASN A 53 6.89 -8.28 -9.07
N PRO A 54 6.72 -8.15 -10.39
CA PRO A 54 5.46 -8.50 -11.04
C PRO A 54 5.14 -10.00 -10.97
N ASP A 55 6.14 -10.85 -10.73
CA ASP A 55 5.99 -12.30 -10.67
C ASP A 55 5.85 -12.81 -9.24
N PHE A 56 5.63 -11.92 -8.27
CA PHE A 56 5.38 -12.29 -6.89
C PHE A 56 4.19 -13.26 -6.79
N ALA A 57 4.39 -14.42 -6.18
CA ALA A 57 3.36 -15.43 -5.97
C ALA A 57 3.42 -15.96 -4.54
N SER A 58 2.27 -16.36 -4.01
CA SER A 58 2.21 -17.11 -2.75
C SER A 58 2.71 -18.55 -2.95
N PRO A 59 3.06 -19.25 -1.85
CA PRO A 59 3.28 -20.69 -1.89
C PRO A 59 2.11 -21.43 -2.56
N ALA A 60 2.41 -22.58 -3.17
CA ALA A 60 1.42 -23.34 -3.94
C ALA A 60 0.12 -23.56 -3.17
N VAL A 61 -0.98 -23.10 -3.75
CA VAL A 61 -2.33 -23.19 -3.18
C VAL A 61 -3.01 -24.41 -3.75
N ASN A 62 -3.33 -25.38 -2.89
CA ASN A 62 -4.02 -26.63 -3.23
C ASN A 62 -5.40 -26.69 -2.56
N GLY A 63 -6.32 -27.46 -3.16
CA GLY A 63 -7.66 -27.70 -2.62
C GLY A 63 -8.61 -26.51 -2.80
N GLY A 64 -9.59 -26.36 -1.89
CA GLY A 64 -10.66 -25.34 -1.96
C GLY A 64 -10.24 -23.89 -1.65
N ARG A 65 -8.97 -23.66 -1.30
CA ARG A 65 -8.40 -22.36 -0.95
C ARG A 65 -8.53 -21.33 -2.09
N SER A 66 -8.62 -20.04 -1.75
CA SER A 66 -8.51 -18.95 -2.72
C SER A 66 -7.05 -18.53 -2.92
N ARG A 67 -6.60 -18.51 -4.17
CA ARG A 67 -5.29 -18.01 -4.57
C ARG A 67 -5.18 -16.51 -4.32
N ALA A 68 -6.25 -15.75 -4.59
CA ALA A 68 -6.31 -14.30 -4.35
C ALA A 68 -6.14 -13.94 -2.86
N VAL A 69 -6.82 -14.66 -1.98
CA VAL A 69 -6.65 -14.47 -0.52
C VAL A 69 -5.24 -14.87 -0.08
N ALA A 70 -4.71 -15.98 -0.61
CA ALA A 70 -3.38 -16.47 -0.23
C ALA A 70 -2.27 -15.48 -0.63
N VAL A 71 -2.36 -14.91 -1.84
CA VAL A 71 -1.38 -13.91 -2.29
C VAL A 71 -1.53 -12.60 -1.54
N SER A 72 -2.74 -12.22 -1.14
CA SER A 72 -2.97 -11.05 -0.28
C SER A 72 -2.28 -11.20 1.07
N ALA A 73 -2.41 -12.36 1.72
CA ALA A 73 -1.71 -12.67 2.96
C ALA A 73 -0.18 -12.66 2.77
N ALA A 74 0.30 -13.28 1.69
CA ALA A 74 1.73 -13.32 1.37
C ALA A 74 2.33 -11.94 1.10
N LEU A 75 1.61 -11.04 0.43
CA LEU A 75 2.03 -9.66 0.21
C LEU A 75 2.17 -8.89 1.54
N ILE A 76 1.24 -9.10 2.49
CA ILE A 76 1.34 -8.49 3.82
C ILE A 76 2.57 -9.03 4.55
N THR A 77 2.77 -10.35 4.55
CA THR A 77 3.97 -10.97 5.17
C THR A 77 5.24 -10.39 4.57
N ARG A 78 5.32 -10.27 3.23
CA ARG A 78 6.45 -9.66 2.54
C ARG A 78 6.74 -8.24 3.02
N GLU A 79 5.71 -7.39 3.14
CA GLU A 79 5.90 -6.00 3.59
C GLU A 79 6.27 -5.91 5.08
N LEU A 80 5.76 -6.81 5.91
CA LEU A 80 6.06 -6.80 7.35
C LEU A 80 7.45 -7.37 7.67
N GLU A 81 7.86 -8.43 6.98
CA GLU A 81 9.04 -9.22 7.33
C GLU A 81 10.19 -9.05 6.34
N GLY A 82 9.92 -9.04 5.03
CA GLY A 82 10.92 -8.91 3.98
C GLY A 82 11.39 -7.47 3.79
N SER A 83 10.50 -6.61 3.30
CA SER A 83 10.77 -5.17 3.09
C SER A 83 10.90 -4.40 4.40
N ARG A 84 10.27 -4.93 5.46
CA ARG A 84 9.99 -4.29 6.74
C ARG A 84 9.09 -3.07 6.57
N TRP A 85 8.08 -2.97 7.43
CA TRP A 85 7.15 -1.84 7.41
C TRP A 85 7.88 -0.55 7.81
N ARG A 86 7.92 0.44 6.90
CA ARG A 86 8.62 1.73 7.10
C ARG A 86 7.67 2.90 7.24
N ALA A 87 6.41 2.74 6.88
CA ALA A 87 5.46 3.86 6.86
C ALA A 87 5.16 4.47 8.23
N ASN A 88 5.48 3.77 9.31
CA ASN A 88 5.39 4.26 10.69
C ASN A 88 6.77 4.46 11.35
N ASP A 89 7.87 4.43 10.61
CA ASP A 89 9.19 4.68 11.20
C ASP A 89 9.24 6.12 11.75
N PRO A 90 9.65 6.34 13.01
CA PRO A 90 9.75 7.67 13.58
C PRO A 90 10.88 8.50 12.96
N PHE A 91 10.82 9.82 13.12
CA PHE A 91 11.74 10.78 12.48
C PHE A 91 13.23 10.56 12.83
N PHE A 92 13.54 9.90 13.94
CA PHE A 92 14.92 9.63 14.34
C PHE A 92 15.50 8.36 13.70
N LEU A 93 14.69 7.60 12.95
CA LEU A 93 15.16 6.49 12.13
C LEU A 93 15.29 6.94 10.66
N PRO A 94 16.25 6.38 9.89
CA PRO A 94 16.38 6.65 8.46
C PRO A 94 15.08 6.47 7.66
N GLY A 95 14.26 5.48 8.03
CA GLY A 95 12.99 5.21 7.36
C GLY A 95 11.96 6.32 7.47
N GLY A 96 11.98 7.12 8.55
CA GLY A 96 11.03 8.22 8.76
C GLY A 96 11.21 9.39 7.77
N TRP A 97 12.31 9.41 7.02
CA TRP A 97 12.60 10.41 5.99
C TRP A 97 12.32 9.91 4.57
N LEU A 98 12.03 8.61 4.41
CA LEU A 98 11.65 8.05 3.13
C LEU A 98 10.25 8.56 2.74
N ARG A 99 10.06 8.80 1.45
CA ARG A 99 8.77 9.20 0.88
C ARG A 99 8.19 8.09 0.01
N ASP A 100 9.02 7.55 -0.87
CA ASP A 100 8.62 6.64 -1.94
C ASP A 100 8.14 5.29 -1.40
N MET A 101 9.00 4.60 -0.64
CA MET A 101 8.69 3.28 -0.08
C MET A 101 7.52 3.31 0.92
N PRO A 102 7.46 4.24 1.90
CA PRO A 102 6.27 4.41 2.74
C PRO A 102 4.98 4.65 1.96
N ALA A 103 5.01 5.51 0.93
CA ALA A 103 3.84 5.76 0.11
C ALA A 103 3.40 4.52 -0.65
N PHE A 104 4.34 3.76 -1.22
CA PHE A 104 4.07 2.47 -1.86
C PHE A 104 3.44 1.47 -0.88
N GLN A 105 3.98 1.32 0.32
CA GLN A 105 3.47 0.43 1.36
C GLN A 105 2.03 0.77 1.77
N LEU A 106 1.76 2.06 1.98
CA LEU A 106 0.42 2.55 2.31
C LEU A 106 -0.57 2.32 1.16
N GLY A 107 -0.13 2.54 -0.09
CA GLY A 107 -0.91 2.25 -1.28
C GLY A 107 -1.25 0.76 -1.40
N LEU A 108 -0.25 -0.10 -1.24
CA LEU A 108 -0.38 -1.56 -1.32
C LEU A 108 -1.39 -2.07 -0.30
N VAL A 109 -1.24 -1.71 0.98
CA VAL A 109 -2.17 -2.15 2.03
C VAL A 109 -3.57 -1.58 1.82
N GLY A 110 -3.68 -0.33 1.35
CA GLY A 110 -4.95 0.28 0.98
C GLY A 110 -5.69 -0.50 -0.13
N GLY A 111 -4.96 -0.90 -1.18
CA GLY A 111 -5.49 -1.76 -2.25
C GLY A 111 -5.93 -3.13 -1.73
N LEU A 112 -5.10 -3.78 -0.90
CA LEU A 112 -5.46 -5.07 -0.27
C LEU A 112 -6.70 -4.95 0.62
N ALA A 113 -6.85 -3.85 1.37
CA ALA A 113 -8.02 -3.61 2.21
C ALA A 113 -9.30 -3.54 1.37
N LYS A 114 -9.26 -2.82 0.24
CA LYS A 114 -10.40 -2.66 -0.67
C LYS A 114 -10.76 -3.94 -1.40
N LEU A 115 -9.77 -4.69 -1.90
CA LEU A 115 -10.01 -5.98 -2.53
C LEU A 115 -10.56 -7.01 -1.54
N SER A 116 -10.01 -7.07 -0.32
CA SER A 116 -10.54 -7.93 0.74
C SER A 116 -11.98 -7.56 1.07
N ALA A 117 -12.30 -6.26 1.17
CA ALA A 117 -13.67 -5.80 1.40
C ALA A 117 -14.61 -6.14 0.24
N ALA A 118 -14.14 -6.06 -1.01
CA ALA A 118 -14.94 -6.40 -2.18
C ALA A 118 -15.27 -7.90 -2.24
N MET A 119 -14.30 -8.76 -1.92
CA MET A 119 -14.50 -10.22 -1.80
C MET A 119 -15.46 -10.58 -0.66
N VAL A 120 -15.62 -9.73 0.36
CA VAL A 120 -16.66 -9.89 1.40
C VAL A 120 -18.03 -9.46 0.88
N ALA A 121 -18.08 -8.33 0.17
CA ALA A 121 -19.32 -7.70 -0.30
C ALA A 121 -20.05 -8.51 -1.38
N GLU A 122 -19.35 -9.41 -2.05
CA GLU A 122 -19.90 -10.47 -2.91
C GLU A 122 -21.03 -11.28 -2.24
N ARG A 123 -21.01 -11.37 -0.90
CA ARG A 123 -22.03 -12.12 -0.16
C ARG A 123 -23.23 -11.23 0.11
N GLY A 124 -24.40 -11.68 -0.30
CA GLY A 124 -25.66 -10.96 -0.09
C GLY A 124 -25.95 -10.63 1.38
N PRO A 125 -26.91 -9.72 1.66
CA PRO A 125 -27.24 -9.29 3.01
C PRO A 125 -27.79 -10.46 3.84
N GLY A 126 -27.08 -10.89 4.90
CA GLY A 126 -27.56 -11.97 5.77
C GLY A 126 -26.52 -12.76 6.59
N TYR A 127 -25.24 -12.37 6.57
CA TYR A 127 -24.18 -13.14 7.22
C TYR A 127 -23.91 -12.72 8.68
N GLY A 128 -23.82 -13.72 9.57
CA GLY A 128 -23.62 -13.55 11.00
C GLY A 128 -22.20 -13.15 11.40
N SER A 129 -22.07 -12.37 12.48
CA SER A 129 -20.80 -11.79 12.95
C SER A 129 -19.81 -12.79 13.56
N LEU A 130 -20.16 -14.08 13.67
CA LEU A 130 -19.43 -15.08 14.48
C LEU A 130 -19.00 -16.35 13.71
N GLY A 131 -19.04 -16.35 12.37
CA GLY A 131 -18.66 -17.51 11.55
C GLY A 131 -17.18 -17.53 11.11
N PRO A 132 -16.67 -18.66 10.58
CA PRO A 132 -15.39 -18.79 9.84
C PRO A 132 -15.19 -17.71 8.76
N ASP A 133 -16.32 -17.26 8.24
CA ASP A 133 -16.52 -16.22 7.24
C ASP A 133 -16.24 -14.79 7.72
N SER A 134 -16.23 -14.57 9.04
CA SER A 134 -15.92 -13.27 9.64
C SER A 134 -14.44 -12.90 9.49
N ASP A 135 -13.55 -13.86 9.25
CA ASP A 135 -12.11 -13.64 9.20
C ASP A 135 -11.69 -12.79 7.99
N LEU A 136 -12.33 -12.96 6.83
CA LEU A 136 -12.07 -12.11 5.65
C LEU A 136 -12.55 -10.66 5.89
N ASN A 137 -13.72 -10.50 6.52
CA ASN A 137 -14.24 -9.18 6.90
C ASN A 137 -13.38 -8.50 7.98
N ASN A 138 -12.92 -9.28 8.96
CA ASN A 138 -12.00 -8.82 10.00
C ASN A 138 -10.67 -8.37 9.38
N ALA A 139 -10.11 -9.15 8.45
CA ALA A 139 -8.91 -8.76 7.70
C ALA A 139 -9.11 -7.44 6.95
N ALA A 140 -10.23 -7.30 6.22
CA ALA A 140 -10.56 -6.07 5.51
C ALA A 140 -10.68 -4.85 6.45
N GLY A 141 -11.24 -5.03 7.65
CA GLY A 141 -11.32 -4.00 8.68
C GLY A 141 -9.94 -3.62 9.25
N LEU A 142 -9.12 -4.62 9.58
CA LEU A 142 -7.78 -4.42 10.15
C LEU A 142 -6.82 -3.73 9.17
N LEU A 143 -6.92 -4.01 7.87
CA LEU A 143 -6.09 -3.36 6.84
C LEU A 143 -6.42 -1.86 6.66
N LYS A 144 -7.61 -1.41 7.07
CA LYS A 144 -7.96 0.03 7.08
C LYS A 144 -7.27 0.81 8.20
N TYR A 145 -6.67 0.12 9.16
CA TYR A 145 -5.96 0.77 10.25
C TYR A 145 -4.84 1.68 9.71
N PRO A 146 -4.63 2.90 10.25
CA PRO A 146 -3.67 3.83 9.68
C PRO A 146 -2.23 3.27 9.76
N GLY A 147 -1.60 3.15 8.59
CA GLY A 147 -0.27 2.53 8.46
C GLY A 147 0.89 3.36 9.01
N THR A 148 0.62 4.59 9.46
CA THR A 148 1.61 5.51 10.03
C THR A 148 1.70 5.44 11.54
N VAL A 149 0.85 4.62 12.19
CA VAL A 149 0.86 4.49 13.66
C VAL A 149 2.00 3.57 14.09
N TRP A 150 2.93 4.13 14.86
CA TRP A 150 4.05 3.39 15.45
C TRP A 150 3.64 2.68 16.75
N LYS A 151 4.04 3.17 17.92
CA LYS A 151 3.63 2.62 19.24
C LYS A 151 2.85 3.61 20.10
N PHE A 152 2.96 4.89 19.77
CA PHE A 152 2.35 6.00 20.48
C PHE A 152 1.67 6.88 19.44
N ASP A 153 0.41 7.24 19.69
CA ASP A 153 -0.29 8.25 18.89
C ASP A 153 -0.50 9.50 19.74
N THR A 154 0.41 10.45 19.62
CA THR A 154 0.34 11.73 20.35
C THR A 154 -0.87 12.59 19.96
N ARG A 155 -1.63 12.21 18.92
CA ARG A 155 -2.85 12.92 18.50
C ARG A 155 -4.11 12.44 19.23
N THR A 156 -4.12 11.22 19.75
CA THR A 156 -5.31 10.64 20.39
C THR A 156 -5.08 10.32 21.87
N THR A 157 -3.96 9.69 22.24
CA THR A 157 -3.67 9.37 23.66
C THR A 157 -2.18 9.09 23.88
N TRP A 158 -1.64 9.54 25.01
CA TRP A 158 -0.27 9.24 25.46
C TRP A 158 -0.06 7.77 25.91
N LEU A 159 -1.12 6.95 25.91
CA LEU A 159 -1.07 5.53 26.21
C LEU A 159 -0.60 4.72 24.98
N PRO A 160 0.15 3.62 25.17
CA PRO A 160 0.58 2.77 24.06
C PRO A 160 -0.63 2.24 23.30
N THR A 161 -0.65 2.42 21.98
CA THR A 161 -1.67 1.84 21.09
C THR A 161 -1.10 0.69 20.29
N ALA A 162 -1.97 -0.15 19.71
CA ALA A 162 -1.51 -1.24 18.85
C ALA A 162 -0.86 -0.69 17.57
N SER A 163 0.37 -1.12 17.28
CA SER A 163 1.09 -0.65 16.10
C SER A 163 0.45 -1.09 14.78
N ALA A 164 0.68 -0.34 13.71
CA ALA A 164 0.21 -0.69 12.37
C ALA A 164 0.63 -2.11 11.97
N GLU A 165 1.88 -2.49 12.21
CA GLU A 165 2.40 -3.83 11.93
C GLU A 165 1.66 -4.92 12.70
N LYS A 166 1.26 -4.64 13.95
CA LYS A 166 0.47 -5.60 14.74
C LYS A 166 -0.91 -5.81 14.12
N GLN A 167 -1.56 -4.73 13.66
CA GLN A 167 -2.87 -4.82 13.00
C GLN A 167 -2.78 -5.54 11.66
N TYR A 168 -1.76 -5.24 10.84
CA TYR A 168 -1.56 -5.91 9.56
C TYR A 168 -1.17 -7.38 9.73
N ARG A 169 -0.38 -7.72 10.77
CA ARG A 169 -0.13 -9.13 11.11
C ARG A 169 -1.40 -9.86 11.56
N ASN A 170 -2.29 -9.19 12.30
CA ASN A 170 -3.60 -9.74 12.62
C ASN A 170 -4.43 -9.97 11.36
N ALA A 171 -4.44 -9.02 10.41
CA ALA A 171 -5.14 -9.14 9.15
C ALA A 171 -4.62 -10.33 8.33
N GLN A 172 -3.30 -10.44 8.19
CA GLN A 172 -2.61 -11.55 7.54
C GLN A 172 -3.04 -12.90 8.12
N ARG A 173 -3.02 -13.05 9.45
CA ARG A 173 -3.50 -14.28 10.10
C ARG A 173 -4.97 -14.57 9.86
N SER A 174 -5.82 -13.55 9.79
CA SER A 174 -7.24 -13.73 9.49
C SER A 174 -7.43 -14.19 8.04
N LEU A 175 -6.67 -13.67 7.07
CA LEU A 175 -6.68 -14.16 5.68
C LEU A 175 -6.25 -15.63 5.59
N ASP A 176 -5.19 -16.02 6.30
CA ASP A 176 -4.74 -17.42 6.36
C ASP A 176 -5.82 -18.34 6.93
N ARG A 177 -6.40 -17.98 8.09
CA ARG A 177 -7.48 -18.76 8.71
C ARG A 177 -8.68 -18.90 7.80
N TYR A 178 -9.09 -17.82 7.13
CA TYR A 178 -10.18 -17.87 6.16
C TYR A 178 -9.88 -18.88 5.03
N ASN A 179 -8.65 -18.88 4.51
CA ASN A 179 -8.23 -19.88 3.53
C ASN A 179 -8.21 -21.30 4.09
N ASP A 180 -7.81 -21.51 5.35
CA ASP A 180 -7.90 -22.82 6.00
C ASP A 180 -9.35 -23.31 6.11
N TYR A 181 -10.28 -22.42 6.42
CA TYR A 181 -11.72 -22.74 6.42
C TYR A 181 -12.26 -23.03 5.02
N LEU A 182 -11.79 -22.33 3.98
CA LEU A 182 -12.12 -22.67 2.59
C LEU A 182 -11.59 -24.06 2.21
N ALA A 183 -10.39 -24.42 2.66
CA ALA A 183 -9.83 -25.76 2.43
C ALA A 183 -10.64 -26.85 3.15
N ALA A 184 -11.13 -26.56 4.35
CA ALA A 184 -11.94 -27.46 5.17
C ALA A 184 -13.41 -27.53 4.72
N GLY A 185 -13.85 -26.65 3.82
CA GLY A 185 -15.24 -26.55 3.37
C GLY A 185 -16.20 -25.94 4.41
N THR A 186 -15.68 -25.27 5.44
CA THR A 186 -16.48 -24.61 6.50
C THR A 186 -16.76 -23.13 6.21
N ALA A 187 -16.08 -22.56 5.21
CA ALA A 187 -16.34 -21.24 4.65
C ALA A 187 -16.66 -21.38 3.14
N SER A 188 -17.43 -20.44 2.58
CA SER A 188 -17.77 -20.43 1.15
C SER A 188 -17.08 -19.29 0.40
N PHE A 189 -16.56 -19.54 -0.80
CA PHE A 189 -16.09 -18.50 -1.71
C PHE A 189 -16.83 -18.66 -3.03
N GLU A 190 -17.74 -17.74 -3.33
CA GLU A 190 -18.73 -17.91 -4.39
C GLU A 190 -18.08 -17.60 -5.75
N ARG A 191 -17.67 -18.65 -6.46
CA ARG A 191 -17.03 -18.50 -7.78
C ARG A 191 -18.09 -18.30 -8.87
N ARG A 192 -18.83 -17.18 -8.81
CA ARG A 192 -19.93 -16.82 -9.70
C ARG A 192 -19.65 -15.54 -10.49
N ALA A 193 -20.42 -15.28 -11.55
CA ALA A 193 -20.24 -14.06 -12.34
C ALA A 193 -20.57 -12.80 -11.51
N GLU A 194 -21.62 -12.86 -10.69
CA GLU A 194 -22.07 -11.73 -9.84
C GLU A 194 -21.02 -11.35 -8.81
N SER A 195 -20.44 -12.35 -8.17
CA SER A 195 -19.29 -12.23 -7.28
C SER A 195 -18.11 -11.50 -7.93
N LEU A 196 -17.73 -11.95 -9.13
CA LEU A 196 -16.65 -11.35 -9.89
C LEU A 196 -16.94 -9.89 -10.27
N ALA A 197 -18.19 -9.59 -10.62
CA ALA A 197 -18.61 -8.23 -10.94
C ALA A 197 -18.52 -7.28 -9.75
N VAL A 198 -18.87 -7.70 -8.53
CA VAL A 198 -18.69 -6.88 -7.32
C VAL A 198 -17.22 -6.51 -7.11
N VAL A 199 -16.31 -7.48 -7.28
CA VAL A 199 -14.87 -7.21 -7.19
C VAL A 199 -14.42 -6.27 -8.30
N LEU A 200 -14.88 -6.47 -9.53
CA LEU A 200 -14.51 -5.65 -10.67
C LEU A 200 -15.02 -4.20 -10.55
N GLU A 201 -16.23 -3.99 -10.01
CA GLU A 201 -16.74 -2.66 -9.66
C GLU A 201 -15.87 -1.96 -8.62
N ALA A 202 -15.39 -2.70 -7.61
CA ALA A 202 -14.45 -2.16 -6.63
C ALA A 202 -13.09 -1.81 -7.24
N VAL A 203 -12.61 -2.60 -8.20
CA VAL A 203 -11.38 -2.30 -8.97
C VAL A 203 -11.56 -1.03 -9.80
N ILE A 204 -12.66 -0.88 -10.54
CA ILE A 204 -12.93 0.33 -11.34
C ILE A 204 -12.94 1.56 -10.43
N ARG A 205 -13.64 1.49 -9.28
CA ARG A 205 -13.68 2.57 -8.30
C ARG A 205 -12.28 2.91 -7.76
N GLU A 206 -11.43 1.90 -7.54
CA GLU A 206 -10.05 2.16 -7.11
C GLU A 206 -9.20 2.84 -8.19
N LEU A 207 -9.38 2.45 -9.45
CA LEU A 207 -8.69 3.11 -10.57
C LEU A 207 -9.15 4.56 -10.71
N ASP A 208 -10.44 4.83 -10.52
CA ASP A 208 -11.01 6.19 -10.46
C ASP A 208 -10.42 6.99 -9.27
N ASP A 209 -10.28 6.38 -8.10
CA ASP A 209 -9.65 7.02 -6.93
C ASP A 209 -8.17 7.36 -7.19
N CYS A 210 -7.44 6.49 -7.91
CA CYS A 210 -6.05 6.74 -8.30
C CYS A 210 -5.94 7.94 -9.24
N THR A 211 -6.80 8.04 -10.25
CA THR A 211 -6.83 9.18 -11.17
C THR A 211 -7.28 10.46 -10.47
N ALA A 212 -8.27 10.38 -9.58
CA ALA A 212 -8.72 11.52 -8.80
C ALA A 212 -7.62 12.05 -7.86
N ALA A 213 -6.78 11.17 -7.29
CA ALA A 213 -5.63 11.58 -6.50
C ALA A 213 -4.57 12.32 -7.33
N ILE A 214 -4.37 11.91 -8.59
CA ILE A 214 -3.50 12.62 -9.55
C ILE A 214 -4.09 13.99 -9.88
N ASP A 215 -5.36 14.04 -10.29
CA ASP A 215 -6.03 15.29 -10.68
C ASP A 215 -6.05 16.29 -9.53
N HIS A 216 -6.36 15.83 -8.31
CA HIS A 216 -6.33 16.67 -7.11
C HIS A 216 -4.94 17.28 -6.88
N HIS A 217 -3.87 16.50 -7.04
CA HIS A 217 -2.51 16.98 -6.85
C HIS A 217 -2.07 17.95 -7.94
N LEU A 218 -2.42 17.68 -9.20
CA LEU A 218 -2.11 18.57 -10.32
C LEU A 218 -2.90 19.88 -10.25
N ALA A 219 -4.13 19.86 -9.74
CA ALA A 219 -4.96 21.06 -9.56
C ALA A 219 -4.40 22.04 -8.50
N LEU A 220 -3.51 21.57 -7.62
CA LEU A 220 -2.78 22.45 -6.68
C LEU A 220 -1.68 23.26 -7.37
N ASP A 221 -1.35 22.94 -8.63
CA ASP A 221 -0.27 23.53 -9.44
C ASP A 221 1.04 23.76 -8.66
N PRO A 222 1.58 22.72 -7.99
CA PRO A 222 2.82 22.87 -7.24
C PRO A 222 3.99 23.14 -8.19
N SER A 223 4.94 23.96 -7.74
CA SER A 223 6.18 24.17 -8.48
C SER A 223 6.91 22.83 -8.68
N PRO A 224 7.17 22.36 -9.91
CA PRO A 224 7.67 20.99 -10.16
C PRO A 224 9.01 20.67 -9.47
N LEU A 225 9.85 21.69 -9.22
CA LEU A 225 11.14 21.54 -8.52
C LEU A 225 11.02 21.48 -7.00
N LEU A 226 9.89 21.92 -6.43
CA LEU A 226 9.65 22.02 -4.97
C LEU A 226 8.40 21.24 -4.56
N ASP A 227 8.05 20.21 -5.32
CA ASP A 227 6.89 19.37 -5.07
C ASP A 227 7.27 18.16 -4.22
N PHE A 228 7.16 18.31 -2.89
CA PHE A 228 7.39 17.22 -1.95
C PHE A 228 6.23 16.21 -1.86
N GLY A 229 5.08 16.51 -2.48
CA GLY A 229 3.87 15.70 -2.46
C GLY A 229 3.79 14.70 -3.61
N VAL A 230 4.43 14.98 -4.75
CA VAL A 230 4.34 14.18 -5.98
C VAL A 230 4.68 12.71 -5.76
N ASN A 231 5.74 12.44 -4.98
CA ASN A 231 6.17 11.08 -4.66
C ASN A 231 5.08 10.31 -3.90
N LYS A 232 4.39 10.98 -2.98
CA LYS A 232 3.32 10.35 -2.20
C LYS A 232 2.17 9.88 -3.08
N VAL A 233 1.77 10.70 -4.07
CA VAL A 233 0.70 10.36 -5.01
C VAL A 233 1.16 9.25 -5.95
N PHE A 234 2.31 9.42 -6.60
CA PHE A 234 2.83 8.47 -7.57
C PHE A 234 3.06 7.08 -6.96
N TYR A 235 3.78 7.00 -5.85
CA TYR A 235 4.09 5.72 -5.21
C TYR A 235 2.89 5.14 -4.46
N GLY A 236 2.01 5.98 -3.91
CA GLY A 236 0.72 5.55 -3.36
C GLY A 236 -0.14 4.84 -4.41
N ASN A 237 -0.27 5.45 -5.59
CA ASN A 237 -0.98 4.84 -6.72
C ASN A 237 -0.25 3.59 -7.22
N LYS A 238 1.08 3.63 -7.36
CA LYS A 238 1.89 2.46 -7.74
C LYS A 238 1.65 1.27 -6.81
N GLY A 239 1.58 1.48 -5.50
CA GLY A 239 1.29 0.44 -4.52
C GLY A 239 -0.10 -0.18 -4.70
N ARG A 240 -1.13 0.65 -4.92
CA ARG A 240 -2.51 0.19 -5.19
C ARG A 240 -2.59 -0.62 -6.47
N LEU A 241 -2.06 -0.08 -7.56
CA LEU A 241 -2.03 -0.73 -8.87
C LEU A 241 -1.24 -2.06 -8.82
N TYR A 242 -0.11 -2.08 -8.12
CA TYR A 242 0.67 -3.29 -7.91
C TYR A 242 -0.13 -4.36 -7.17
N ALA A 243 -0.74 -4.02 -6.02
CA ALA A 243 -1.58 -4.94 -5.26
C ALA A 243 -2.72 -5.52 -6.12
N HIS A 244 -3.40 -4.65 -6.90
CA HIS A 244 -4.46 -5.07 -7.81
C HIS A 244 -3.95 -6.00 -8.90
N SER A 245 -2.81 -5.70 -9.53
CA SER A 245 -2.26 -6.57 -10.59
C SER A 245 -1.96 -7.99 -10.08
N ILE A 246 -1.36 -8.12 -8.89
CA ILE A 246 -1.00 -9.42 -8.32
C ILE A 246 -2.24 -10.18 -7.85
N VAL A 247 -3.12 -9.53 -7.09
CA VAL A 247 -4.32 -10.18 -6.55
C VAL A 247 -5.28 -10.56 -7.66
N LEU A 248 -5.51 -9.70 -8.66
CA LEU A 248 -6.42 -10.00 -9.78
C LEU A 248 -5.86 -11.09 -10.69
N ARG A 249 -4.53 -11.20 -10.84
CA ARG A 249 -3.92 -12.32 -11.55
C ARG A 249 -4.29 -13.66 -10.90
N GLU A 250 -4.18 -13.75 -9.58
CA GLU A 250 -4.54 -14.96 -8.84
C GLU A 250 -6.05 -15.17 -8.73
N LEU A 251 -6.83 -14.09 -8.61
CA LEU A 251 -8.29 -14.14 -8.62
C LEU A 251 -8.83 -14.67 -9.95
N GLY A 252 -8.20 -14.31 -11.07
CA GLY A 252 -8.54 -14.88 -12.38
C GLY A 252 -8.43 -16.40 -12.42
N ARG A 253 -7.51 -16.98 -11.65
CA ARG A 253 -7.38 -18.44 -11.49
C ARG A 253 -8.46 -19.02 -10.57
N ASP A 254 -8.84 -18.28 -9.53
CA ASP A 254 -9.98 -18.68 -8.68
C ASP A 254 -11.32 -18.68 -9.48
N PHE A 255 -11.44 -17.83 -10.50
CA PHE A 255 -12.61 -17.66 -11.36
C PHE A 255 -12.43 -18.22 -12.78
N GLU A 256 -11.45 -19.12 -13.00
CA GLU A 256 -11.10 -19.62 -14.34
C GLU A 256 -12.31 -20.19 -15.09
N ALA A 257 -13.13 -21.00 -14.40
CA ALA A 257 -14.35 -21.57 -14.97
C ALA A 257 -15.36 -20.50 -15.42
N VAL A 258 -15.59 -19.47 -14.58
CA VAL A 258 -16.52 -18.37 -14.89
C VAL A 258 -16.02 -17.55 -16.07
N LEU A 259 -14.71 -17.23 -16.07
CA LEU A 259 -14.08 -16.48 -17.16
C LEU A 259 -14.10 -17.25 -18.47
N ALA A 260 -13.91 -18.56 -18.44
CA ALA A 260 -14.02 -19.43 -19.62
C ALA A 260 -15.46 -19.49 -20.14
N GLU A 261 -16.44 -19.73 -19.25
CA GLU A 261 -17.86 -19.79 -19.59
C GLU A 261 -18.35 -18.48 -20.25
N ARG A 262 -17.94 -17.34 -19.69
CA ARG A 262 -18.31 -16.00 -20.20
C ARG A 262 -17.44 -15.55 -21.38
N ARG A 263 -16.47 -16.36 -21.82
CA ARG A 263 -15.48 -16.03 -22.88
C ARG A 263 -14.70 -14.74 -22.60
N GLN A 264 -14.40 -14.48 -21.33
CA GLN A 264 -13.73 -13.28 -20.86
C GLN A 264 -12.28 -13.52 -20.38
N ALA A 265 -11.76 -14.75 -20.48
CA ALA A 265 -10.42 -15.09 -20.00
C ALA A 265 -9.32 -14.19 -20.59
N GLU A 266 -9.30 -13.97 -21.92
CA GLU A 266 -8.31 -13.11 -22.56
C GLU A 266 -8.47 -11.63 -22.16
N ALA A 267 -9.71 -11.14 -22.07
CA ALA A 267 -10.00 -9.78 -21.64
C ALA A 267 -9.54 -9.54 -20.19
N TRP A 268 -9.76 -10.51 -19.30
CA TRP A 268 -9.25 -10.48 -17.92
C TRP A 268 -7.73 -10.40 -17.88
N THR A 269 -7.03 -11.27 -18.62
CA THR A 269 -5.56 -11.26 -18.67
C THR A 269 -5.01 -9.93 -19.17
N ARG A 270 -5.58 -9.38 -20.25
CA ARG A 270 -5.18 -8.07 -20.78
C ARG A 270 -5.42 -6.93 -19.80
N MET A 271 -6.57 -6.91 -19.11
CA MET A 271 -6.87 -5.92 -18.07
C MET A 271 -5.82 -5.98 -16.94
N VAL A 272 -5.54 -7.17 -16.41
CA VAL A 272 -4.53 -7.36 -15.35
C VAL A 272 -3.16 -6.90 -15.82
N GLU A 273 -2.78 -7.19 -17.06
CA GLU A 273 -1.51 -6.72 -17.64
C GLU A 273 -1.45 -5.19 -17.76
N GLN A 274 -2.53 -4.51 -18.17
CA GLN A 274 -2.54 -3.05 -18.23
C GLN A 274 -2.38 -2.41 -16.84
N ILE A 275 -3.03 -2.97 -15.81
CA ILE A 275 -2.83 -2.54 -14.42
C ILE A 275 -1.36 -2.73 -14.03
N ALA A 276 -0.76 -3.87 -14.37
CA ALA A 276 0.65 -4.16 -14.10
C ALA A 276 1.60 -3.19 -14.82
N VAL A 277 1.32 -2.81 -16.06
CA VAL A 277 2.11 -1.81 -16.81
C VAL A 277 2.08 -0.46 -16.10
N ALA A 278 0.91 -0.01 -15.64
CA ALA A 278 0.79 1.23 -14.85
C ALA A 278 1.56 1.16 -13.51
N ALA A 279 1.58 -0.02 -12.88
CA ALA A 279 2.32 -0.28 -11.66
C ALA A 279 3.84 -0.43 -11.85
N ARG A 280 4.33 -0.68 -13.07
CA ARG A 280 5.76 -0.94 -13.36
C ARG A 280 6.59 0.33 -13.59
N LEU A 281 5.97 1.49 -13.69
CA LEU A 281 6.69 2.76 -13.85
C LEU A 281 7.70 2.94 -12.70
N ARG A 282 8.95 3.25 -13.07
CA ARG A 282 10.08 3.37 -12.14
C ARG A 282 11.00 4.53 -12.53
N PRO A 283 10.54 5.77 -12.40
CA PRO A 283 11.41 6.92 -12.61
C PRO A 283 12.46 6.97 -11.49
N TRP A 284 13.65 7.48 -11.79
CA TRP A 284 14.68 7.72 -10.77
C TRP A 284 14.28 8.87 -9.83
N MET A 285 13.47 9.81 -10.32
CA MET A 285 12.85 10.91 -9.59
C MET A 285 11.48 11.20 -10.19
N VAL A 286 10.47 11.40 -9.35
CA VAL A 286 9.11 11.71 -9.81
C VAL A 286 8.98 13.22 -10.00
N TRP A 287 8.34 13.59 -11.10
CA TRP A 287 8.12 14.97 -11.51
C TRP A 287 6.67 15.17 -11.94
N SER A 288 6.11 16.33 -11.61
CA SER A 288 4.78 16.82 -11.97
C SER A 288 4.91 18.05 -12.88
N GLY A 289 5.70 17.94 -13.96
CA GLY A 289 5.85 19.02 -14.95
C GLY A 289 4.52 19.40 -15.62
N GLN A 290 4.48 20.52 -16.34
CA GLN A 290 3.30 20.86 -17.14
C GLN A 290 3.02 19.78 -18.21
N PRO A 291 1.75 19.47 -18.55
CA PRO A 291 1.43 18.43 -19.53
C PRO A 291 2.07 18.61 -20.90
N ASP A 292 2.32 19.85 -21.32
CA ASP A 292 2.97 20.25 -22.58
C ASP A 292 4.44 20.64 -22.40
N SER A 293 5.05 20.33 -21.26
CA SER A 293 6.44 20.67 -20.98
C SER A 293 7.40 19.96 -21.93
N SER A 294 8.32 20.74 -22.53
CA SER A 294 9.39 20.20 -23.36
C SER A 294 10.62 19.71 -22.58
N LEU A 295 10.73 20.09 -21.30
CA LEU A 295 11.95 19.87 -20.50
C LEU A 295 11.73 18.99 -19.26
N LEU A 296 10.56 19.05 -18.64
CA LEU A 296 10.26 18.30 -17.41
C LEU A 296 9.12 17.31 -17.67
N PRO A 297 9.33 16.00 -17.48
CA PRO A 297 8.27 15.01 -17.66
C PRO A 297 7.17 15.18 -16.61
N ASN A 298 5.94 14.85 -16.98
CA ASN A 298 4.84 14.65 -16.03
C ASN A 298 4.58 13.16 -15.82
N HIS A 299 5.19 12.61 -14.77
CA HIS A 299 5.06 11.20 -14.42
C HIS A 299 3.67 10.85 -13.90
N LEU A 300 2.98 11.81 -13.26
CA LEU A 300 1.60 11.62 -12.80
C LEU A 300 0.64 11.48 -13.99
N THR A 301 0.76 12.32 -15.01
CA THR A 301 -0.04 12.20 -16.24
C THR A 301 0.25 10.90 -16.98
N ALA A 302 1.52 10.48 -17.06
CA ALA A 302 1.89 9.19 -17.66
C ALA A 302 1.25 8.00 -16.92
N GLN A 303 1.32 7.99 -15.58
CA GLN A 303 0.66 6.96 -14.76
C GLN A 303 -0.87 7.03 -14.89
N GLY A 304 -1.44 8.23 -14.89
CA GLY A 304 -2.87 8.48 -15.03
C GLY A 304 -3.42 7.97 -16.36
N TYR A 305 -2.74 8.22 -17.48
CA TYR A 305 -3.11 7.68 -18.79
C TYR A 305 -3.19 6.15 -18.79
N LEU A 306 -2.17 5.47 -18.26
CA LEU A 306 -2.16 4.00 -18.18
C LEU A 306 -3.26 3.48 -17.24
N THR A 307 -3.54 4.19 -16.16
CA THR A 307 -4.59 3.85 -15.19
C THR A 307 -5.98 3.99 -15.81
N LEU A 308 -6.23 5.06 -16.56
CA LEU A 308 -7.48 5.26 -17.31
C LEU A 308 -7.68 4.18 -18.37
N ARG A 309 -6.62 3.76 -19.06
CA ARG A 309 -6.69 2.65 -20.02
C ARG A 309 -7.08 1.33 -19.36
N ALA A 310 -6.48 1.01 -18.22
CA ALA A 310 -6.85 -0.17 -17.44
C ALA A 310 -8.30 -0.09 -16.94
N ARG A 311 -8.74 1.10 -16.52
CA ARG A 311 -10.10 1.37 -16.06
C ARG A 311 -11.14 1.18 -17.17
N MET A 312 -10.87 1.64 -18.38
CA MET A 312 -11.73 1.40 -19.55
C MET A 312 -11.88 -0.11 -19.81
N GLN A 313 -10.79 -0.87 -19.81
CA GLN A 313 -10.84 -2.33 -20.01
C GLN A 313 -11.60 -3.05 -18.89
N ALA A 314 -11.43 -2.63 -17.64
CA ALA A 314 -12.20 -3.17 -16.51
C ALA A 314 -13.70 -2.90 -16.66
N ALA A 315 -14.09 -1.72 -17.14
CA ALA A 315 -15.48 -1.36 -17.39
C ALA A 315 -16.10 -2.16 -18.56
N GLU A 316 -15.34 -2.35 -19.66
CA GLU A 316 -15.76 -3.19 -20.79
C GLU A 316 -15.96 -4.65 -20.36
N LEU A 317 -15.03 -5.17 -19.55
CA LEU A 317 -15.10 -6.52 -19.00
C LEU A 317 -16.32 -6.68 -18.10
N LEU A 318 -16.60 -5.71 -17.23
CA LEU A 318 -17.78 -5.70 -16.36
C LEU A 318 -19.08 -5.75 -17.18
N ALA A 319 -19.18 -4.93 -18.23
CA ALA A 319 -20.32 -4.97 -19.14
C ALA A 319 -20.42 -6.33 -19.86
N GLY A 320 -19.28 -6.90 -20.24
CA GLY A 320 -19.17 -8.20 -20.90
C GLY A 320 -19.54 -9.41 -20.04
N LEU A 321 -19.59 -9.28 -18.70
CA LEU A 321 -20.10 -10.34 -17.83
C LEU A 321 -21.61 -10.56 -17.97
N ASN A 322 -22.33 -9.61 -18.62
CA ASN A 322 -23.75 -9.69 -18.96
C ASN A 322 -24.65 -10.07 -17.78
N ILE A 323 -24.43 -9.39 -16.66
CA ILE A 323 -25.20 -9.59 -15.42
C ILE A 323 -26.41 -8.65 -15.50
N ARG A 324 -27.61 -9.22 -15.51
CA ARG A 324 -28.83 -8.40 -15.40
C ARG A 324 -28.82 -7.77 -14.01
N LYS A 325 -28.80 -6.44 -13.94
CA LYS A 325 -29.08 -5.76 -12.68
C LYS A 325 -30.50 -6.17 -12.23
N PRO A 326 -30.68 -6.61 -10.97
CA PRO A 326 -31.98 -7.00 -10.47
C PRO A 326 -32.99 -5.85 -10.50
#